data_AF-A0A7W8CIA6-F1
#
_entry.id   AF-A0A7W8CIA6-F1
#
_cell.length_a   1.000
_cell.length_b   1.000
_cell.length_c   1.000
_cell.angle_alpha   90.00
_cell.angle_beta   90.00
_cell.angle_gamma   90.00
#
_symmetry.space_group_name_H-M   'P 1'
#
loop_
_entity.id
_entity.type
_entity.pdbx_description
1 polymer ?
#
loop_
_entity_poly.entity_id
_entity_poly.type
_entity_poly.pdbx_seq_one_letter_code
_entity_poly.pdbx_strand_id
1 'polypeptide(L)'
;MGKAVQIQTNADLGPDPVAQRAVAGNARLAILGGGDYLLRMLGPNTPKELGDAVRAFATNLQDIGMNALADVPNTDPAQAARLRDGEASRIRIAQLCK
;
A
#
# COMPACT_ATOMS: atom_id res chain seq x y z
N MET A 1 -16.87 9.12 -5.74
CA MET A 1 -15.78 8.64 -4.85
C MET A 1 -15.82 7.13 -4.55
N GLY A 2 -16.84 6.35 -4.93
CA GLY A 2 -16.88 4.88 -4.66
C GLY A 2 -16.09 3.97 -5.63
N LYS A 3 -15.80 4.40 -6.87
CA LYS A 3 -15.17 3.55 -7.89
C LYS A 3 -13.71 3.15 -7.59
N ALA A 4 -12.93 4.00 -6.91
CA ALA A 4 -11.52 3.72 -6.65
C ALA A 4 -11.31 2.56 -5.66
N VAL A 5 -12.26 2.38 -4.73
CA VAL A 5 -12.23 1.35 -3.68
C VAL A 5 -12.57 -0.02 -4.26
N GLN A 6 -13.58 -0.08 -5.14
CA GLN A 6 -13.91 -1.31 -5.86
C GLN A 6 -12.71 -1.85 -6.66
N ILE A 7 -11.91 -0.96 -7.25
CA ILE A 7 -10.71 -1.34 -8.01
C ILE A 7 -9.62 -1.93 -7.10
N GLN A 8 -9.49 -1.44 -5.87
CA GLN A 8 -8.46 -1.91 -4.93
C GLN A 8 -8.80 -3.24 -4.23
N THR A 9 -10.07 -3.53 -3.98
CA THR A 9 -10.48 -4.72 -3.19
C THR A 9 -11.20 -5.80 -4.00
N ASN A 10 -11.54 -5.55 -5.27
CA ASN A 10 -12.37 -6.45 -6.09
C ASN A 10 -13.69 -6.89 -5.41
N ALA A 11 -14.22 -6.10 -4.48
CA ALA A 11 -15.49 -6.40 -3.81
C ALA A 11 -16.62 -5.59 -4.48
N ASP A 12 -17.72 -6.26 -4.86
CA ASP A 12 -18.99 -5.57 -5.13
C ASP A 12 -19.60 -5.15 -3.79
N LEU A 13 -19.71 -3.84 -3.60
CA LEU A 13 -20.10 -3.23 -2.33
C LEU A 13 -21.60 -2.88 -2.29
N GLY A 14 -22.32 -3.14 -3.39
CA GLY A 14 -23.69 -2.68 -3.55
C GLY A 14 -23.81 -1.14 -3.53
N PRO A 15 -25.04 -0.59 -3.51
CA PRO A 15 -25.28 0.84 -3.58
C PRO A 15 -25.10 1.56 -2.22
N ASP A 16 -24.93 0.82 -1.11
CA ASP A 16 -24.85 1.42 0.22
C ASP A 16 -23.54 2.23 0.39
N PRO A 17 -23.61 3.57 0.54
CA PRO A 17 -22.44 4.41 0.71
C PRO A 17 -21.69 4.14 2.03
N VAL A 18 -22.35 3.59 3.06
CA VAL A 18 -21.70 3.23 4.33
C VAL A 18 -20.83 2.01 4.13
N ALA A 19 -21.37 0.94 3.52
CA ALA A 19 -20.61 -0.25 3.16
C ALA A 19 -19.40 0.07 2.27
N GLN A 20 -19.58 0.95 1.27
CA GLN A 20 -18.50 1.38 0.39
C GLN A 20 -17.35 2.07 1.16
N ARG A 21 -17.68 2.98 2.09
CA ARG A 21 -16.68 3.67 2.93
C ARG A 21 -16.02 2.73 3.93
N ALA A 22 -16.75 1.77 4.50
CA ALA A 22 -16.19 0.79 5.43
C ALA A 22 -15.12 -0.08 4.75
N VAL A 23 -15.41 -0.58 3.54
CA VAL A 23 -14.41 -1.36 2.78
C VAL A 23 -13.23 -0.49 2.34
N ALA A 24 -13.46 0.76 1.96
CA ALA A 24 -12.40 1.72 1.68
C ALA A 24 -11.46 1.89 2.88
N GLY A 25 -12.04 2.10 4.06
CA GLY A 25 -11.31 2.22 5.31
C GLY A 25 -10.49 0.97 5.62
N ASN A 26 -11.08 -0.23 5.48
CA ASN A 26 -10.37 -1.49 5.68
C ASN A 26 -9.19 -1.65 4.71
N ALA A 27 -9.38 -1.33 3.43
CA ALA A 27 -8.30 -1.39 2.44
C ALA A 27 -7.13 -0.45 2.79
N ARG A 28 -7.44 0.78 3.19
CA ARG A 28 -6.44 1.77 3.62
C ARG A 28 -5.67 1.31 4.86
N LEU A 29 -6.37 0.74 5.84
CA LEU A 29 -5.75 0.16 7.04
C LEU A 29 -4.89 -1.07 6.73
N ALA A 30 -5.33 -1.94 5.80
CA ALA A 30 -4.57 -3.10 5.38
C ALA A 30 -3.23 -2.72 4.73
N ILE A 31 -3.19 -1.62 3.96
CA ILE A 31 -1.94 -1.09 3.40
C ILE A 31 -0.97 -0.68 4.51
N LEU A 32 -1.45 0.06 5.52
CA LEU A 32 -0.64 0.46 6.67
C LEU A 32 -0.12 -0.74 7.46
N GLY A 33 -1.01 -1.68 7.79
CA GLY A 33 -0.67 -2.90 8.51
C GLY A 33 0.32 -3.78 7.74
N GLY A 34 0.19 -3.86 6.41
CA GLY A 34 1.14 -4.58 5.55
C GLY A 34 2.55 -3.99 5.61
N GLY A 35 2.67 -2.66 5.57
CA GLY A 35 3.96 -1.98 5.73
C GLY A 35 4.60 -2.24 7.11
N ASP A 36 3.83 -2.08 8.18
CA ASP A 36 4.32 -2.36 9.55
C ASP A 36 4.72 -3.84 9.73
N TYR A 37 3.93 -4.78 9.21
CA TYR A 37 4.25 -6.20 9.24
C TYR A 37 5.59 -6.50 8.54
N LEU A 38 5.81 -5.95 7.33
CA LEU A 38 7.06 -6.15 6.59
C LEU A 38 8.28 -5.67 7.38
N LEU A 39 8.20 -4.51 8.04
CA LEU A 39 9.29 -3.98 8.86
C LEU A 39 9.60 -4.89 10.05
N ARG A 40 8.57 -5.44 10.70
CA ARG A 40 8.72 -6.35 11.86
C ARG A 40 9.32 -7.71 11.47
N MET A 41 9.14 -8.13 10.22
CA MET A 41 9.66 -9.41 9.72
C MET A 41 11.13 -9.32 9.25
N LEU A 42 11.71 -8.12 9.14
CA LEU A 42 13.12 -7.97 8.82
C LEU A 42 14.00 -8.40 10.00
N GLY A 43 14.80 -9.44 9.78
CA GLY A 43 15.70 -10.00 10.77
C GLY A 43 17.15 -9.54 10.57
N PRO A 44 18.03 -9.81 11.56
CA PRO A 44 19.46 -9.47 11.46
C PRO A 44 20.18 -10.20 10.32
N ASN A 45 19.64 -11.34 9.88
CA ASN A 45 20.20 -12.16 8.80
C ASN A 45 19.61 -11.83 7.42
N THR A 46 18.69 -10.86 7.30
CA THR A 46 18.17 -10.45 6.00
C THR A 46 19.31 -9.81 5.18
N PRO A 47 19.58 -10.29 3.95
CA PRO A 47 20.58 -9.67 3.08
C PRO A 47 20.33 -8.17 2.96
N LYS A 48 21.38 -7.35 3.12
CA LYS A 48 21.25 -5.90 3.23
C LYS A 48 20.41 -5.30 2.09
N GLU A 49 20.67 -5.71 0.86
CA GLU A 49 19.96 -5.18 -0.31
C GLU A 49 18.46 -5.52 -0.30
N LEU A 50 18.11 -6.76 0.09
CA LEU A 50 16.72 -7.16 0.26
C LEU A 50 16.06 -6.40 1.40
N GLY A 51 16.75 -6.26 2.53
CA GLY A 51 16.26 -5.49 3.67
C GLY A 51 15.98 -4.04 3.32
N ASP A 52 16.87 -3.39 2.57
CA ASP A 52 16.70 -2.01 2.13
C ASP A 52 15.52 -1.87 1.15
N ALA A 53 15.37 -2.81 0.20
CA ALA A 53 14.23 -2.83 -0.72
C ALA A 53 12.88 -3.03 0.00
N VAL A 54 12.83 -3.93 0.99
CA VAL A 54 11.64 -4.16 1.83
C VAL A 54 11.31 -2.94 2.67
N ARG A 55 12.30 -2.26 3.28
CA ARG A 55 12.06 -1.02 4.03
C ARG A 55 11.49 0.06 3.12
N ALA A 56 12.06 0.26 1.93
CA ALA A 56 11.55 1.24 0.96
C ALA A 56 10.10 0.93 0.54
N PHE A 57 9.79 -0.34 0.27
CA PHE A 57 8.43 -0.74 -0.06
C PHE A 57 7.47 -0.52 1.11
N ALA A 58 7.85 -0.90 2.34
CA ALA A 58 7.05 -0.71 3.53
C ALA A 58 6.76 0.77 3.82
N THR A 59 7.76 1.65 3.69
CA THR A 59 7.59 3.10 3.82
C THR A 59 6.63 3.64 2.75
N ASN A 60 6.77 3.22 1.50
CA ASN A 60 5.84 3.61 0.44
C ASN A 60 4.40 3.18 0.76
N LEU A 61 4.19 1.94 1.23
CA LEU A 61 2.86 1.48 1.66
C LEU A 61 2.32 2.38 2.78
N GLN A 62 3.11 2.67 3.80
CA GLN A 62 2.67 3.48 4.93
C GLN A 62 2.27 4.89 4.50
N ASP A 63 3.08 5.56 3.68
CA ASP A 63 2.77 6.88 3.16
C ASP A 63 1.52 6.89 2.26
N ILE A 64 1.40 5.90 1.36
CA ILE A 64 0.22 5.74 0.48
C ILE A 64 -1.03 5.57 1.33
N GLY A 65 -0.97 4.69 2.33
CA GLY A 65 -2.07 4.39 3.24
C GLY A 65 -2.49 5.60 4.07
N MET A 66 -1.54 6.34 4.64
CA MET A 66 -1.80 7.57 5.40
C MET A 66 -2.45 8.65 4.54
N ASN A 67 -1.92 8.90 3.34
CA ASN A 67 -2.50 9.85 2.40
C ASN A 67 -3.92 9.44 1.98
N ALA A 68 -4.14 8.15 1.72
CA ALA A 68 -5.46 7.65 1.37
C ALA A 68 -6.46 7.77 2.52
N LEU A 69 -6.04 7.62 3.79
CA LEU A 69 -6.86 7.91 4.96
C LEU A 69 -7.20 9.40 5.08
N ALA A 70 -6.28 10.28 4.69
CA ALA A 70 -6.51 11.73 4.58
C ALA A 70 -7.28 12.14 3.30
N ASP A 71 -7.85 11.17 2.57
CA ASP A 71 -8.60 11.35 1.33
C ASP A 71 -7.82 12.07 0.21
N VAL A 72 -6.49 11.99 0.22
CA VAL A 72 -5.65 12.42 -0.91
C VAL A 72 -5.91 11.47 -2.10
N PRO A 73 -6.30 12.00 -3.27
CA PRO A 73 -6.62 11.16 -4.42
C PRO A 73 -5.36 10.61 -5.10
N ASN A 74 -5.46 9.45 -5.75
CA ASN A 74 -4.36 8.86 -6.52
C ASN A 74 -3.92 9.73 -7.72
N THR A 75 -4.74 10.70 -8.14
CA THR A 75 -4.40 11.68 -9.17
C THR A 75 -3.55 12.83 -8.65
N ASP A 76 -3.39 12.96 -7.33
CA ASP A 76 -2.42 13.88 -6.75
C ASP A 76 -1.00 13.47 -7.23
N PRO A 77 -0.18 14.40 -7.76
CA PRO A 77 1.13 14.05 -8.31
C PRO A 77 2.07 13.36 -7.32
N ALA A 78 2.03 13.74 -6.05
CA ALA A 78 2.87 13.15 -5.01
C ALA A 78 2.37 11.76 -4.61
N GLN A 79 1.05 11.56 -4.53
CA GLN A 79 0.45 10.24 -4.31
C GLN A 79 0.73 9.29 -5.50
N ALA A 80 0.60 9.80 -6.73
CA ALA A 80 0.90 9.06 -7.95
C ALA A 80 2.39 8.65 -8.02
N ALA A 81 3.31 9.52 -7.57
CA ALA A 81 4.73 9.19 -7.47
C ALA A 81 4.97 8.02 -6.50
N ARG A 82 4.41 8.10 -5.28
CA ARG A 82 4.54 7.01 -4.30
C ARG A 82 4.00 5.67 -4.80
N LEU A 83 2.88 5.68 -5.54
CA LEU A 83 2.34 4.47 -6.15
C LEU A 83 3.33 3.84 -7.16
N ARG A 84 3.99 4.67 -7.98
CA ARG A 84 5.04 4.20 -8.91
C ARG A 84 6.27 3.68 -8.17
N ASP A 85 6.71 4.38 -7.12
CA ASP A 85 7.89 4.01 -6.34
C ASP A 85 7.65 2.73 -5.53
N GLY A 86 6.44 2.56 -5.00
CA GLY A 86 5.96 1.34 -4.36
C GLY A 86 5.99 0.15 -5.31
N GLU A 87 5.49 0.31 -6.54
CA GLU A 87 5.55 -0.73 -7.56
C GLU A 87 7.00 -1.08 -7.95
N ALA A 88 7.85 -0.08 -8.15
CA ALA A 88 9.27 -0.30 -8.43
C ALA A 88 9.96 -1.08 -7.29
N SER A 89 9.67 -0.75 -6.03
CA SER A 89 10.21 -1.45 -4.87
C SER A 89 9.71 -2.90 -4.80
N ARG A 90 8.43 -3.14 -5.09
CA ARG A 90 7.83 -4.48 -5.16
C ARG A 90 8.51 -5.35 -6.22
N ILE A 91 8.74 -4.80 -7.41
CA ILE A 91 9.45 -5.48 -8.50
C ILE A 91 10.88 -5.83 -8.08
N ARG A 92 11.59 -4.88 -7.43
CA ARG A 92 12.95 -5.11 -6.94
C ARG A 92 13.00 -6.25 -5.92
N ILE A 93 12.08 -6.27 -4.95
CA ILE A 93 11.98 -7.37 -3.97
C ILE A 93 11.79 -8.70 -4.70
N ALA A 94 10.87 -8.76 -5.67
CA ALA A 94 10.63 -9.98 -6.43
C ALA A 94 11.85 -10.46 -7.22
N GLN A 95 12.72 -9.55 -7.69
CA GLN A 95 13.96 -9.90 -8.37
C GLN A 95 15.02 -10.43 -7.40
N LEU A 96 15.13 -9.86 -6.20
CA LEU A 96 16.08 -10.28 -5.16
C LEU A 96 15.74 -11.62 -4.52
N CYS A 97 14.49 -12.08 -4.65
CA CYS A 97 14.02 -13.38 -4.13
C CYS A 97 14.01 -14.51 -5.18
N LYS A 98 14.60 -14.30 -6.36
CA LYS A 98 14.82 -15.36 -7.36
C LYS A 98 16.13 -16.08 -7.11
#